data_AF-A0A944WJF3-F1
#
_entry.id   AF-A0A944WJF3-F1
#
_cell.length_a   1.000
_cell.length_b   1.000
_cell.length_c   1.000
_cell.angle_alpha   90.00
_cell.angle_beta   90.00
_cell.angle_gamma   90.00
#
_symmetry.space_group_name_H-M   'P 1'
#
loop_
_entity.id
_entity.type
_entity.pdbx_description
1 polymer ?
#
loop_
_entity_poly.entity_id
_entity_poly.type
_entity_poly.pdbx_seq_one_letter_code
_entity_poly.pdbx_strand_id
1 'polypeptide(L)'
;MEKIQENIVTADGIPLKISLARAQRRSKIVAFMMVFPLLVFIVIAFIGPIADMLLLSIDNSIVKKILPKSSEALQNWDEYSGELPGEAVFAAMVDEIKKAKAAKEHTKIGSRFNYESSGFSSLFRKAGRKVNKIKTPPFKEALIKSDKRWGEIYT
;
A
#
# COMPACT_ATOMS: atom_id res chain seq x y z
N MET A 1 45.34 52.38 -15.56
CA MET A 1 44.82 52.05 -16.90
C MET A 1 43.70 51.05 -16.73
N GLU A 2 42.46 51.54 -16.79
CA GLU A 2 41.25 50.74 -16.72
C GLU A 2 41.15 49.94 -18.03
N LYS A 3 41.28 48.61 -17.96
CA LYS A 3 41.08 47.75 -19.14
C LYS A 3 39.61 47.80 -19.49
N ILE A 4 39.25 48.59 -20.49
CA ILE A 4 37.94 48.54 -21.13
C ILE A 4 37.80 47.13 -21.70
N GLN A 5 37.02 46.29 -21.02
CA GLN A 5 36.68 44.96 -21.50
C GLN A 5 35.74 45.15 -22.70
N GLU A 6 36.30 45.15 -23.91
CA GLU A 6 35.51 45.11 -25.15
C GLU A 6 34.58 43.89 -25.08
N ASN A 7 33.28 44.16 -24.95
CA ASN A 7 32.27 43.12 -25.00
C ASN A 7 32.25 42.56 -26.41
N ILE A 8 32.85 41.38 -26.60
CA ILE A 8 32.68 40.59 -27.82
C ILE A 8 31.19 40.30 -28.02
N VAL A 9 30.65 40.83 -29.11
CA VAL A 9 29.23 40.73 -29.49
C VAL A 9 29.08 39.76 -30.65
N THR A 10 27.95 39.05 -30.69
CA THR A 10 27.55 38.28 -31.88
C THR A 10 27.11 39.21 -33.00
N ALA A 11 26.93 38.70 -34.24
CA ALA A 11 26.53 39.49 -35.42
C ALA A 11 25.27 40.35 -35.19
N ASP A 12 24.40 39.95 -34.25
CA ASP A 12 23.17 40.66 -33.88
C ASP A 12 23.33 41.66 -32.70
N GLY A 13 24.55 42.00 -32.30
CA GLY A 13 24.84 42.96 -31.23
C GLY A 13 24.66 42.46 -29.79
N ILE A 14 24.25 41.20 -29.61
CA ILE A 14 24.06 40.59 -28.29
C ILE A 14 25.43 40.17 -27.69
N PRO A 15 25.70 40.41 -26.39
CA PRO A 15 26.91 39.93 -25.74
C PRO A 15 27.10 38.42 -25.89
N LEU A 16 28.29 37.98 -26.31
CA LEU A 16 28.60 36.58 -26.60
C LEU A 16 28.30 35.63 -25.43
N LYS A 17 28.51 36.09 -24.19
CA LYS A 17 28.20 35.30 -22.98
C LYS A 17 26.72 34.92 -22.91
N ILE A 18 25.82 35.81 -23.33
CA ILE A 18 24.38 35.60 -23.28
C ILE A 18 23.94 34.63 -24.38
N SER A 19 24.45 34.81 -25.61
CA SER A 19 24.15 33.91 -26.72
C SER A 19 24.69 32.50 -26.48
N LEU A 20 25.91 32.39 -25.94
CA LEU A 20 26.52 31.11 -25.55
C LEU A 20 25.71 30.41 -24.45
N ALA A 21 25.33 31.13 -23.39
CA ALA A 21 24.52 30.56 -22.31
C ALA A 21 23.16 30.06 -22.81
N ARG A 22 22.51 30.78 -23.74
CA ARG A 22 21.25 30.37 -24.36
C ARG A 22 21.43 29.09 -25.20
N ALA A 23 22.46 29.05 -26.04
CA ALA A 23 22.78 27.88 -26.85
C ALA A 23 23.11 26.64 -25.98
N GLN A 24 23.89 26.83 -24.92
CA GLN A 24 24.22 25.78 -23.97
C GLN A 24 22.99 25.26 -23.23
N ARG A 25 22.08 26.12 -22.76
CA ARG A 25 20.81 25.70 -22.13
C ARG A 25 19.96 24.86 -23.07
N ARG A 26 19.81 25.30 -24.33
CA ARG A 26 19.07 24.54 -25.36
C ARG A 26 19.69 23.17 -25.60
N SER A 27 21.01 23.10 -25.75
CA SER A 27 21.72 21.83 -25.94
C SER A 27 21.52 20.88 -24.75
N LYS A 28 21.62 21.38 -23.51
CA LYS A 28 21.39 20.58 -22.30
C LYS A 28 19.95 20.06 -22.20
N ILE A 29 18.95 20.89 -22.52
CA ILE A 29 17.54 20.47 -22.51
C ILE A 29 17.30 19.39 -23.57
N VAL A 30 17.80 19.57 -24.79
CA VAL A 30 17.65 18.57 -25.86
C VAL A 30 18.30 17.25 -25.47
N ALA A 31 19.53 17.28 -24.95
CA ALA A 31 20.23 16.08 -24.49
C ALA A 31 19.49 15.39 -23.34
N PHE A 32 18.96 16.15 -22.38
CA PHE A 32 18.16 15.61 -21.28
C PHE A 32 16.85 14.99 -21.79
N MET A 33 16.15 15.66 -22.71
CA MET A 33 14.91 15.18 -23.30
C MET A 33 15.07 13.88 -24.08
N MET A 34 16.27 13.58 -24.60
CA MET A 34 16.55 12.29 -25.23
C MET A 34 16.55 11.13 -24.23
N VAL A 35 16.98 11.36 -22.98
CA VAL A 35 17.06 10.33 -21.93
C VAL A 35 15.82 10.35 -21.02
N PHE A 36 15.08 11.46 -21.01
CA PHE A 36 13.91 11.67 -20.16
C PHE A 36 12.85 10.56 -20.24
N PRO A 37 12.46 10.01 -21.42
CA PRO A 37 11.46 8.95 -21.48
C PRO A 37 11.89 7.68 -20.71
N LEU A 38 13.17 7.31 -20.84
CA LEU A 38 13.72 6.16 -20.12
C LEU A 38 13.77 6.43 -18.61
N LEU A 39 14.15 7.65 -18.21
CA LEU A 39 14.16 8.05 -16.81
C LEU A 39 12.76 7.96 -16.19
N VAL A 40 11.73 8.48 -16.87
CA VAL A 40 10.34 8.41 -16.42
C VAL A 40 9.89 6.95 -16.26
N PHE A 41 10.23 6.10 -17.23
CA PHE A 41 9.94 4.67 -17.13
C PHE A 41 10.56 4.04 -15.88
N ILE A 42 11.83 4.32 -15.59
CA ILE A 42 12.52 3.79 -14.39
C ILE A 42 11.85 4.28 -13.10
N VAL A 43 11.50 5.56 -13.02
CA VAL A 43 10.82 6.12 -11.85
C VAL A 43 9.48 5.42 -11.60
N ILE A 44 8.68 5.21 -12.65
CA ILE A 44 7.36 4.58 -12.51
C ILE A 44 7.49 3.07 -12.23
N ALA A 45 8.36 2.36 -12.95
CA ALA A 45 8.45 0.91 -12.88
C ALA A 45 9.21 0.40 -11.65
N PHE A 46 10.18 1.16 -11.14
CA PHE A 46 11.02 0.74 -10.02
C PHE A 46 10.83 1.62 -8.78
N ILE A 47 11.03 2.93 -8.91
CA ILE A 47 11.01 3.82 -7.73
C ILE A 47 9.62 3.87 -7.10
N GLY A 48 8.56 3.94 -7.90
CA GLY A 48 7.17 3.92 -7.44
C GLY A 48 6.87 2.68 -6.57
N PRO A 49 7.00 1.45 -7.11
CA PRO A 49 6.79 0.23 -6.33
C PRO A 49 7.71 0.10 -5.12
N ILE A 50 8.98 0.49 -5.22
CA ILE A 50 9.91 0.45 -4.07
C ILE A 50 9.42 1.39 -2.95
N ALA A 51 9.01 2.62 -3.29
CA ALA A 51 8.47 3.55 -2.31
C ALA A 51 7.18 3.01 -1.67
N ASP A 52 6.28 2.41 -2.46
CA ASP A 52 5.07 1.75 -1.96
C ASP A 52 5.40 0.62 -0.98
N MET A 53 6.40 -0.22 -1.32
CA MET A 53 6.87 -1.28 -0.42
C MET A 53 7.50 -0.73 0.87
N LEU A 54 8.26 0.35 0.79
CA LEU A 54 8.87 1.00 1.97
C LEU A 54 7.83 1.63 2.90
N LEU A 55 6.81 2.28 2.34
CA LEU A 55 5.71 2.85 3.12
C LEU A 55 4.86 1.75 3.78
N LEU A 56 4.61 0.64 3.07
CA LEU A 56 3.94 -0.54 3.64
C LEU A 56 4.73 -1.16 4.81
N SER A 57 6.07 -1.10 4.78
CA SER A 57 6.91 -1.64 5.86
C SER A 57 6.81 -0.85 7.17
N ILE A 58 6.36 0.41 7.13
CA ILE A 58 6.19 1.26 8.33
C ILE A 58 4.75 1.14 8.85
N ASP A 59 3.77 1.03 7.96
CA ASP A 59 2.35 1.02 8.33
C ASP A 59 1.84 -0.39 8.70
N ASN A 60 2.19 -0.84 9.91
CA ASN A 60 1.57 -2.03 10.53
C ASN A 60 0.25 -1.71 11.25
N SER A 61 -0.36 -0.54 11.01
CA SER A 61 -1.57 -0.11 11.71
C SER A 61 -2.86 -0.65 11.10
N ILE A 62 -2.82 -1.18 9.87
CA ILE A 62 -4.01 -1.59 9.12
C ILE A 62 -4.87 -2.62 9.85
N VAL A 63 -4.25 -3.58 10.54
CA VAL A 63 -4.96 -4.59 11.34
C VAL A 63 -5.62 -3.93 12.55
N LYS A 64 -4.87 -3.09 13.29
CA LYS A 64 -5.40 -2.36 14.45
C LYS A 64 -6.51 -1.38 14.07
N LYS A 65 -6.46 -0.80 12.87
CA LYS A 65 -7.45 0.16 12.36
C LYS A 65 -8.74 -0.52 11.92
N ILE A 66 -8.63 -1.67 11.24
CA ILE A 66 -9.79 -2.37 10.66
C ILE A 66 -10.41 -3.37 11.64
N LEU A 67 -9.58 -4.05 12.44
CA LEU A 67 -9.97 -5.11 13.37
C LEU A 67 -9.57 -4.80 14.84
N PRO A 68 -9.84 -3.60 15.39
CA PRO A 68 -9.39 -3.23 16.73
C PRO A 68 -9.88 -4.17 17.84
N LYS A 69 -11.17 -4.52 17.84
CA LYS A 69 -11.79 -5.35 18.87
C LYS A 69 -11.39 -6.81 18.74
N SER A 70 -11.30 -7.33 17.51
CA SER A 70 -10.84 -8.70 17.30
C SER A 70 -9.39 -8.85 17.73
N SER A 71 -8.53 -7.86 17.43
CA SER A 71 -7.13 -7.86 17.84
C SER A 71 -6.98 -7.78 19.36
N GLU A 72 -7.82 -7.01 20.05
CA GLU A 72 -7.82 -6.91 21.51
C GLU A 72 -8.31 -8.22 22.15
N ALA A 73 -9.41 -8.78 21.67
CA ALA A 73 -9.96 -10.03 22.19
C ALA A 73 -9.02 -11.23 21.98
N LEU A 74 -8.19 -11.20 20.93
CA LEU A 74 -7.16 -12.22 20.67
C LEU A 74 -5.97 -12.14 21.64
N GLN A 75 -5.71 -11.02 22.32
CA GLN A 75 -4.56 -10.93 23.24
C GLN A 75 -4.65 -11.91 24.42
N ASN A 76 -5.86 -12.31 24.79
CA ASN A 76 -6.12 -13.24 25.87
C ASN A 76 -6.22 -14.70 25.40
N TRP A 77 -6.06 -14.95 24.10
CA TRP A 77 -6.11 -16.30 23.54
C TRP A 77 -4.71 -16.92 23.52
N ASP A 78 -4.62 -18.18 23.93
CA ASP A 78 -3.39 -18.95 23.88
C ASP A 78 -3.26 -19.67 22.54
N GLU A 79 -2.31 -19.21 21.72
CA GLU A 79 -2.01 -19.75 20.40
C GLU A 79 -1.49 -21.19 20.46
N TYR A 80 -0.87 -21.61 21.59
CA TYR A 80 -0.30 -22.95 21.76
C TYR A 80 -1.30 -23.97 22.32
N SER A 81 -2.48 -23.52 22.73
CA SER A 81 -3.53 -24.38 23.30
C SER A 81 -4.04 -25.44 22.32
N GLY A 82 -3.87 -25.23 21.00
CA GLY A 82 -4.48 -26.07 19.97
C GLY A 82 -6.01 -25.92 19.92
N GLU A 83 -6.57 -24.89 20.55
CA GLU A 83 -8.00 -24.60 20.55
C GLU A 83 -8.29 -23.28 19.83
N LEU A 84 -9.42 -23.23 19.12
CA LEU A 84 -9.90 -21.99 18.52
C LEU A 84 -10.30 -20.97 19.59
N PRO A 85 -10.10 -19.66 19.35
CA PRO A 85 -10.47 -18.63 20.31
C PRO A 85 -11.96 -18.66 20.66
N GLY A 86 -12.27 -18.04 21.79
CA GLY A 86 -13.64 -17.97 22.32
C GLY A 86 -14.62 -17.22 21.38
N GLU A 87 -15.90 -17.43 21.62
CA GLU A 87 -17.00 -16.84 20.83
C GLU A 87 -16.93 -15.30 20.73
N ALA A 88 -16.39 -14.62 21.76
CA ALA A 88 -16.21 -13.18 21.77
C ALA A 88 -15.31 -12.67 20.61
N VAL A 89 -14.26 -13.42 20.27
CA VAL A 89 -13.37 -13.09 19.15
C VAL A 89 -14.11 -13.20 17.82
N PHE A 90 -14.89 -14.26 17.64
CA PHE A 90 -15.69 -14.45 16.43
C PHE A 90 -16.81 -13.42 16.29
N ALA A 91 -17.44 -13.01 17.40
CA ALA A 91 -18.44 -11.96 17.42
C ALA A 91 -17.85 -10.61 16.97
N ALA A 92 -16.69 -10.24 17.54
CA ALA A 92 -15.95 -9.04 17.14
C ALA A 92 -15.55 -9.10 15.65
N MET A 93 -15.02 -10.24 15.20
CA MET A 93 -14.60 -10.45 13.82
C MET A 93 -15.75 -10.30 12.83
N VAL A 94 -16.93 -10.85 13.14
CA VAL A 94 -18.12 -10.72 12.28
C VAL A 94 -18.58 -9.25 12.19
N ASP A 95 -18.61 -8.53 13.31
CA ASP A 95 -18.98 -7.11 13.33
C ASP A 95 -17.98 -6.25 12.53
N GLU A 96 -16.69 -6.49 12.71
CA GLU A 96 -15.64 -5.72 12.05
C GLU A 96 -15.54 -6.05 10.56
N ILE A 97 -15.73 -7.31 10.14
CA ILE A 97 -15.82 -7.65 8.71
C ILE A 97 -17.05 -6.98 8.06
N LYS A 98 -18.18 -6.83 8.76
CA LYS A 98 -19.34 -6.06 8.23
C LYS A 98 -18.97 -4.60 7.99
N LYS A 99 -18.31 -3.97 8.97
CA LYS A 99 -17.84 -2.58 8.86
C LYS A 99 -16.80 -2.41 7.76
N ALA A 100 -15.79 -3.27 7.73
CA ALA A 100 -14.76 -3.30 6.69
C ALA A 100 -15.35 -3.57 5.30
N LYS A 101 -16.43 -4.35 5.20
CA LYS A 101 -17.16 -4.52 3.93
C LYS A 101 -17.84 -3.23 3.50
N ALA A 102 -18.55 -2.56 4.40
CA ALA A 102 -19.22 -1.29 4.12
C ALA A 102 -18.21 -0.21 3.66
N ALA A 103 -17.04 -0.16 4.29
CA ALA A 103 -15.93 0.72 3.93
C ALA A 103 -15.10 0.26 2.71
N LYS A 104 -15.39 -0.91 2.13
CA LYS A 104 -14.59 -1.57 1.07
C LYS A 104 -13.12 -1.85 1.46
N GLU A 105 -12.83 -1.97 2.75
CA GLU A 105 -11.50 -2.25 3.30
C GLU A 105 -11.27 -3.75 3.59
N HIS A 106 -12.31 -4.58 3.59
CA HIS A 106 -12.22 -6.03 3.78
C HIS A 106 -11.26 -6.74 2.80
N THR A 107 -11.04 -6.19 1.60
CA THR A 107 -10.04 -6.72 0.66
C THR A 107 -8.62 -6.30 1.02
N LYS A 108 -8.42 -5.09 1.56
CA LYS A 108 -7.11 -4.59 1.99
C LYS A 108 -6.56 -5.40 3.15
N ILE A 109 -7.38 -5.69 4.16
CA ILE A 109 -6.98 -6.53 5.31
C ILE A 109 -6.64 -7.97 4.85
N GLY A 110 -7.44 -8.53 3.94
CA GLY A 110 -7.16 -9.85 3.36
C GLY A 110 -5.84 -9.89 2.60
N SER A 111 -5.51 -8.83 1.86
CA SER A 111 -4.20 -8.70 1.19
C SER A 111 -3.06 -8.56 2.19
N ARG A 112 -3.23 -7.79 3.26
CA ARG A 112 -2.20 -7.66 4.32
C ARG A 112 -1.88 -8.99 4.98
N PHE A 113 -2.89 -9.75 5.38
CA PHE A 113 -2.68 -11.08 5.98
C PHE A 113 -2.14 -12.10 4.98
N ASN A 114 -2.36 -11.88 3.68
CA ASN A 114 -1.81 -12.77 2.64
C ASN A 114 -0.29 -12.68 2.49
N TYR A 115 0.35 -11.65 3.06
CA TYR A 115 1.81 -11.61 3.18
C TYR A 115 2.33 -12.57 4.25
N GLU A 116 1.53 -12.84 5.29
CA GLU A 116 1.89 -13.75 6.38
C GLU A 116 1.56 -15.20 6.03
N SER A 117 0.40 -15.43 5.41
CA SER A 117 0.00 -16.77 4.97
C SER A 117 -0.88 -16.73 3.73
N SER A 118 -0.58 -17.59 2.76
CA SER A 118 -1.31 -17.64 1.49
C SER A 118 -2.79 -18.02 1.70
N GLY A 119 -3.70 -17.40 0.94
CA GLY A 119 -5.13 -17.74 0.94
C GLY A 119 -6.01 -16.82 1.80
N PHE A 120 -5.43 -15.98 2.64
CA PHE A 120 -6.17 -14.98 3.43
C PHE A 120 -6.90 -13.95 2.57
N SER A 121 -6.34 -13.56 1.42
CA SER A 121 -7.01 -12.65 0.47
C SER A 121 -8.35 -13.20 0.00
N SER A 122 -8.41 -14.49 -0.34
CA SER A 122 -9.64 -15.13 -0.79
C SER A 122 -10.62 -15.37 0.37
N LEU A 123 -10.10 -15.67 1.56
CA LEU A 123 -10.87 -15.86 2.79
C LEU A 123 -11.65 -14.59 3.15
N PHE A 124 -10.97 -13.45 3.26
CA PHE A 124 -11.60 -12.17 3.62
C PHE A 124 -12.55 -11.64 2.53
N ARG A 125 -12.22 -11.85 1.24
CA ARG A 125 -13.16 -11.55 0.13
C ARG A 125 -14.47 -12.36 0.27
N LYS A 126 -14.37 -13.65 0.60
CA LYS A 126 -15.55 -14.52 0.78
C LYS A 126 -16.31 -14.21 2.06
N ALA A 127 -15.60 -13.92 3.15
CA ALA A 127 -16.19 -13.48 4.40
C ALA A 127 -16.99 -12.18 4.18
N GLY A 128 -16.42 -11.16 3.53
CA GLY A 128 -17.15 -9.96 3.15
C GLY A 128 -18.43 -10.24 2.36
N ARG A 129 -18.42 -11.16 1.39
CA ARG A 129 -19.65 -11.54 0.66
C ARG A 129 -20.72 -12.16 1.56
N LYS A 130 -20.33 -12.98 2.53
CA LYS A 130 -21.25 -13.79 3.36
C LYS A 130 -21.62 -13.16 4.71
N VAL A 131 -20.83 -12.22 5.24
CA VAL A 131 -20.97 -11.72 6.62
C VAL A 131 -22.32 -11.07 6.90
N ASN A 132 -22.96 -10.45 5.89
CA ASN A 132 -24.28 -9.85 6.03
C ASN A 132 -25.39 -10.88 6.29
N LYS A 133 -25.14 -12.16 5.99
CA LYS A 133 -26.06 -13.28 6.29
C LYS A 133 -25.92 -13.78 7.74
N ILE A 134 -24.83 -13.45 8.42
CA ILE A 134 -24.57 -13.84 9.81
C ILE A 134 -25.18 -12.76 10.72
N LYS A 135 -26.35 -13.03 11.30
CA LYS A 135 -27.08 -12.05 12.12
C LYS A 135 -27.11 -12.40 13.60
N THR A 136 -27.18 -13.68 13.93
CA THR A 136 -27.36 -14.18 15.30
C THR A 136 -26.20 -15.10 15.69
N PRO A 137 -25.89 -15.19 17.00
CA PRO A 137 -25.00 -16.23 17.53
C PRO A 137 -25.54 -17.65 17.23
N PRO A 138 -24.68 -18.68 17.24
CA PRO A 138 -23.23 -18.63 17.44
C PRO A 138 -22.47 -18.17 16.19
N PHE A 139 -21.65 -17.12 16.34
CA PHE A 139 -20.83 -16.50 15.32
C PHE A 139 -19.66 -17.39 14.89
N LYS A 140 -19.04 -18.13 15.81
CA LYS A 140 -17.97 -19.10 15.48
C LYS A 140 -18.44 -20.11 14.45
N GLU A 141 -19.53 -20.80 14.74
CA GLU A 141 -20.11 -21.80 13.83
C GLU A 141 -20.59 -21.18 12.52
N ALA A 142 -21.22 -20.00 12.58
CA ALA A 142 -21.69 -19.32 11.38
C ALA A 142 -20.54 -18.91 10.44
N LEU A 143 -19.42 -18.47 11.00
CA LEU A 143 -18.24 -18.08 10.24
C LEU A 143 -17.52 -19.30 9.64
N ILE A 144 -17.37 -20.38 10.41
CA ILE A 144 -16.82 -21.68 9.94
C ILE A 144 -17.71 -22.29 8.84
N LYS A 145 -19.03 -22.25 9.00
CA LYS A 145 -19.98 -22.68 7.96
C LYS A 145 -19.84 -21.84 6.68
N SER A 146 -19.43 -20.58 6.81
CA SER A 146 -19.20 -19.70 5.66
C SER A 146 -17.94 -20.10 4.87
N ASP A 147 -16.87 -20.48 5.56
CA ASP A 147 -15.62 -21.00 5.03
C ASP A 147 -14.91 -21.83 6.12
N LYS A 148 -14.59 -23.10 5.83
CA LYS A 148 -14.05 -24.04 6.81
C LYS A 148 -12.71 -23.58 7.41
N ARG A 149 -11.94 -22.76 6.66
CA ARG A 149 -10.64 -22.22 7.09
C ARG A 149 -10.70 -21.36 8.34
N TRP A 150 -11.87 -20.83 8.71
CA TRP A 150 -12.04 -20.13 9.99
C TRP A 150 -11.94 -21.04 11.22
N GLY A 151 -12.00 -22.37 11.01
CA GLY A 151 -11.82 -23.36 12.07
C GLY A 151 -10.54 -24.19 11.92
N GLU A 152 -9.67 -23.83 10.96
CA GLU A 152 -8.36 -24.47 10.82
C GLU A 152 -7.38 -23.83 11.80
N ILE A 153 -6.71 -24.67 12.58
CA ILE A 153 -5.60 -24.28 13.44
C ILE A 153 -4.33 -24.69 12.69
N TYR A 154 -3.59 -23.71 12.21
CA TYR A 154 -2.28 -23.96 11.59
C TYR A 154 -1.29 -24.26 12.73
N THR A 155 -0.78 -25.49 12.74
CA THR A 155 0.28 -25.96 13.65
C THR A 155 1.63 -25.77 12.99
#